data_AF-A0A3P7LUJ2-F1
#
_entry.id   AF-A0A3P7LUJ2-F1
#
_cell.length_a   1.000
_cell.length_b   1.000
_cell.length_c   1.000
_cell.angle_alpha   90.00
_cell.angle_beta   90.00
_cell.angle_gamma   90.00
#
_symmetry.space_group_name_H-M   'P 1'
#
loop_
_entity.id
_entity.type
_entity.pdbx_description
1 polymer ?
#
loop_
_entity_poly.entity_id
_entity_poly.type
_entity_poly.pdbx_seq_one_letter_code
_entity_poly.pdbx_strand_id
1 'polypeptide(L)'
;MQTSFALPPIWQNDDEMYRLMQRIKRPREIDPTGFEQKISFWSNLIEDYANCHRVVVVSENALKKLFSRTFPPDGAVLSPDCLHQVLNYKLENGTLKIPEMDGLISKLAGLIPDADLILPNALQKFSEEFRRSIVSDLESLSPEHLVYIYEDYEKALSNFFTHELSRSFVEQTLLKEGYIRIESSSDIKVFFLKMLTFNPYLQHCNVYAGASKIETPVIHLA
;
A
#
# COMPACT_ATOMS: atom_id res chain seq x y z
N MET A 1 13.03 -16.08 0.25
CA MET A 1 11.90 -16.86 0.81
C MET A 1 10.90 -15.87 1.37
N GLN A 2 9.69 -15.83 0.83
CA GLN A 2 8.60 -15.00 1.38
C GLN A 2 8.26 -15.61 2.75
N THR A 3 8.52 -14.90 3.84
CA THR A 3 8.13 -15.35 5.18
C THR A 3 6.61 -15.42 5.20
N SER A 4 6.04 -16.60 5.48
CA SER A 4 4.59 -16.75 5.65
C SER A 4 4.13 -15.87 6.81
N PHE A 5 3.04 -15.11 6.62
CA PHE A 5 2.45 -14.32 7.68
C PHE A 5 2.07 -15.22 8.85
N ALA A 6 2.50 -14.82 10.04
CA ALA A 6 2.19 -15.51 11.29
C ALA A 6 1.51 -14.53 12.23
N LEU A 7 0.42 -14.98 12.86
CA LEU A 7 -0.26 -14.20 13.88
C LEU A 7 0.65 -14.10 15.12
N PRO A 8 0.64 -12.95 15.83
CA PRO A 8 1.51 -12.75 16.99
C PRO A 8 1.14 -13.72 18.12
N PRO A 9 2.06 -14.08 19.04
CA PRO A 9 1.79 -15.04 20.12
C PRO A 9 0.58 -14.67 21.00
N ILE A 10 0.35 -13.38 21.21
CA ILE A 10 -0.83 -12.88 21.94
C ILE A 10 -2.16 -13.32 21.32
N TRP A 11 -2.17 -13.68 20.02
CA TRP A 11 -3.34 -14.21 19.34
C TRP A 11 -3.88 -15.50 19.97
N GLN A 12 -3.05 -16.25 20.71
CA GLN A 12 -3.47 -17.47 21.41
C GLN A 12 -4.02 -17.19 22.83
N ASN A 13 -3.95 -15.94 23.30
CA ASN A 13 -4.49 -15.55 24.61
C ASN A 13 -5.93 -15.06 24.43
N ASP A 14 -6.90 -15.85 24.88
CA ASP A 14 -8.34 -15.54 24.74
C ASP A 14 -8.74 -14.25 25.45
N ASP A 15 -8.29 -14.04 26.69
CA ASP A 15 -8.65 -12.85 27.48
C ASP A 15 -8.11 -11.57 26.85
N GLU A 16 -6.84 -11.58 26.44
CA GLU A 16 -6.19 -10.43 25.83
C GLU A 16 -6.77 -10.13 24.45
N MET A 17 -6.97 -11.15 23.62
CA MET A 17 -7.58 -10.95 22.30
C MET A 17 -9.03 -10.49 22.41
N TYR A 18 -9.80 -11.00 23.36
CA TYR A 18 -11.16 -10.52 23.61
C TYR A 18 -11.12 -9.01 23.87
N ARG A 19 -10.26 -8.55 24.80
CA ARG A 19 -10.07 -7.12 25.10
C ARG A 19 -9.62 -6.31 23.89
N LEU A 20 -8.70 -6.84 23.08
CA LEU A 20 -8.18 -6.19 21.89
C LEU A 20 -9.22 -6.07 20.78
N MET A 21 -10.17 -7.01 20.67
CA MET A 21 -11.25 -6.95 19.69
C MET A 21 -12.34 -5.95 20.08
N GLN A 22 -12.61 -5.76 21.37
CA GLN A 22 -13.64 -4.84 21.84
C GLN A 22 -13.37 -3.37 21.44
N ARG A 23 -14.44 -2.59 21.30
CA ARG A 23 -14.41 -1.13 21.13
C ARG A 23 -13.51 -0.44 22.18
N ILE A 24 -12.82 0.63 21.79
CA ILE A 24 -12.11 1.51 22.73
C ILE A 24 -13.18 2.29 23.52
N LYS A 25 -13.31 1.98 24.81
CA LYS A 25 -14.34 2.56 25.70
C LYS A 25 -13.93 3.91 26.29
N ARG A 26 -12.66 4.08 26.61
CA ARG A 26 -12.11 5.29 27.24
C ARG A 26 -11.22 6.03 26.24
N PRO A 27 -11.37 7.36 26.12
CA PRO A 27 -10.49 8.16 25.27
C PRO A 27 -9.07 8.20 25.85
N ARG A 28 -8.10 8.60 25.02
CA ARG A 28 -6.66 8.57 25.33
C ARG A 28 -6.31 9.35 26.59
N GLU A 29 -7.03 10.43 26.89
CA GLU A 29 -6.80 11.29 28.06
C GLU A 29 -7.15 10.59 29.38
N ILE A 30 -8.08 9.64 29.36
CA ILE A 30 -8.56 8.93 30.55
C ILE A 30 -7.79 7.62 30.76
N ASP A 31 -7.46 6.91 29.68
CA ASP A 31 -6.71 5.65 29.72
C ASP A 31 -5.67 5.61 28.60
N PRO A 32 -4.55 6.34 28.75
CA PRO A 32 -3.54 6.43 27.71
C PRO A 32 -2.90 5.06 27.43
N THR A 33 -2.61 4.28 28.47
CA THR A 33 -1.96 2.98 28.32
C THR A 33 -2.82 1.99 27.55
N GLY A 34 -4.09 1.83 27.93
CA GLY A 34 -5.00 0.92 27.23
C GLY A 34 -5.29 1.37 25.79
N PHE A 35 -5.37 2.68 25.56
CA PHE A 35 -5.50 3.25 24.22
C PHE A 35 -4.28 2.92 23.35
N GLU A 36 -3.07 3.27 23.79
CA GLU A 36 -1.83 3.05 23.04
C GLU A 36 -1.56 1.58 22.75
N GLN A 37 -1.79 0.70 23.74
CA GLN A 37 -1.61 -0.75 23.56
C GLN A 37 -2.48 -1.26 22.41
N LYS A 38 -3.76 -0.85 22.36
CA LYS A 38 -4.69 -1.30 21.32
C LYS A 38 -4.37 -0.71 19.96
N ILE A 39 -4.09 0.60 19.89
CA ILE A 39 -3.67 1.27 18.65
C ILE A 39 -2.42 0.62 18.08
N SER A 40 -1.40 0.40 18.92
CA SER A 40 -0.13 -0.17 18.51
C SER A 40 -0.29 -1.61 18.04
N PHE A 41 -1.02 -2.43 18.80
CA PHE A 41 -1.27 -3.83 18.42
C PHE A 41 -1.91 -3.94 17.03
N TRP A 42 -3.03 -3.25 16.80
CA TRP A 42 -3.73 -3.35 15.52
C TRP A 42 -2.98 -2.67 14.38
N SER A 43 -2.31 -1.55 14.62
CA SER A 43 -1.48 -0.90 13.62
C SER A 43 -0.37 -1.82 13.13
N ASN A 44 0.37 -2.42 14.06
CA ASN A 44 1.47 -3.32 13.74
C ASN A 44 0.96 -4.57 13.02
N LEU A 45 -0.14 -5.17 13.49
CA LEU A 45 -0.70 -6.36 12.86
C LEU A 45 -1.15 -6.12 11.40
N ILE A 46 -1.78 -4.96 11.14
CA ILE A 46 -2.17 -4.56 9.79
C ILE A 46 -0.93 -4.34 8.91
N GLU A 47 0.09 -3.66 9.44
CA GLU A 47 1.33 -3.38 8.72
C GLU A 47 2.13 -4.67 8.44
N ASP A 48 2.21 -5.59 9.38
CA ASP A 48 2.86 -6.89 9.21
C ASP A 48 2.15 -7.73 8.14
N TYR A 49 0.82 -7.77 8.18
CA TYR A 49 0.02 -8.44 7.17
C TYR A 49 0.24 -7.83 5.79
N ALA A 50 0.16 -6.50 5.70
CA ALA A 50 0.37 -5.76 4.47
C ALA A 50 1.77 -5.96 3.91
N ASN A 51 2.78 -5.99 4.77
CA ASN A 51 4.15 -6.22 4.36
C ASN A 51 4.37 -7.62 3.81
N CYS A 52 3.81 -8.64 4.47
CA CYS A 52 3.94 -10.02 4.05
C CYS A 52 3.29 -10.29 2.69
N HIS A 53 2.13 -9.69 2.45
CA HIS A 53 1.31 -9.94 1.26
C HIS A 53 1.42 -8.85 0.19
N ARG A 54 2.29 -7.86 0.39
CA ARG A 54 2.45 -6.68 -0.48
C ARG A 54 1.12 -5.96 -0.74
N VAL A 55 0.35 -5.76 0.32
CA VAL A 55 -0.92 -5.03 0.25
C VAL A 55 -0.64 -3.55 0.49
N VAL A 56 -1.19 -2.70 -0.37
CA VAL A 56 -1.05 -1.23 -0.28
C VAL A 56 -2.38 -0.54 -0.03
N VAL A 57 -3.50 -1.24 -0.22
CA VAL A 57 -4.87 -0.77 -0.02
C VAL A 57 -5.61 -1.77 0.87
N VAL A 58 -6.30 -1.27 1.90
CA VAL A 58 -7.08 -2.05 2.86
C VAL A 58 -8.43 -1.39 3.10
N SER A 59 -9.46 -2.18 3.42
CA SER A 59 -10.76 -1.66 3.89
C SER A 59 -11.09 -2.19 5.28
N GLU A 60 -11.96 -1.48 6.01
CA GLU A 60 -12.36 -1.89 7.36
C GLU A 60 -13.01 -3.27 7.36
N ASN A 61 -13.92 -3.55 6.43
CA ASN A 61 -14.62 -4.83 6.34
C ASN A 61 -13.68 -5.96 5.95
N ALA A 62 -12.73 -5.72 5.04
CA ALA A 62 -11.74 -6.74 4.67
C ALA A 62 -10.89 -7.12 5.89
N LEU A 63 -10.42 -6.13 6.65
CA LEU A 63 -9.63 -6.36 7.87
C LEU A 63 -10.46 -7.04 8.97
N LYS A 64 -11.73 -6.66 9.15
CA LYS A 64 -12.64 -7.29 10.12
C LYS A 64 -12.85 -8.77 9.80
N LYS A 65 -13.08 -9.11 8.53
CA LYS A 65 -13.25 -10.50 8.08
C LYS A 65 -11.96 -11.29 8.25
N LEU A 66 -10.83 -10.71 7.85
CA LEU A 66 -9.50 -11.32 7.93
C LEU A 66 -9.11 -11.64 9.37
N PHE A 67 -9.36 -10.72 10.30
CA PHE A 67 -8.97 -10.84 11.70
C PHE A 67 -10.11 -11.25 12.62
N SER A 68 -11.16 -11.87 12.08
CA SER A 68 -12.19 -12.52 12.88
C SER A 68 -11.64 -13.76 13.55
N ARG A 69 -12.04 -14.01 14.80
CA ARG A 69 -11.58 -15.14 15.59
C ARG A 69 -12.72 -15.79 16.34
N THR A 70 -12.69 -17.11 16.41
CA THR A 70 -13.57 -17.92 17.27
C THR A 70 -13.02 -17.96 18.69
N PHE A 71 -13.86 -17.66 19.68
CA PHE A 71 -13.53 -17.72 21.10
C PHE A 71 -14.24 -18.91 21.78
N PRO A 72 -13.54 -19.67 22.62
CA PRO A 72 -14.15 -20.71 23.47
C PRO A 72 -14.88 -20.11 24.69
N PRO A 73 -15.75 -20.88 25.38
CA PRO A 73 -16.17 -22.24 25.04
C PRO A 73 -17.32 -22.29 24.00
N ASP A 74 -18.03 -21.19 23.82
CA ASP A 74 -19.30 -21.11 23.09
C ASP A 74 -19.11 -21.15 21.55
N GLY A 75 -17.88 -20.98 21.08
CA GLY A 75 -17.57 -20.89 19.66
C GLY A 75 -17.99 -19.57 19.02
N ALA A 76 -18.16 -18.50 19.81
CA ALA A 76 -18.54 -17.20 19.30
C ALA A 76 -17.45 -16.62 18.39
N VAL A 77 -17.82 -16.21 17.18
CA VAL A 77 -16.91 -15.53 16.25
C VAL A 77 -17.01 -14.04 16.48
N LEU A 78 -15.90 -13.42 16.86
CA LEU A 78 -15.80 -11.98 17.03
C LEU A 78 -14.92 -11.38 15.95
N SER A 79 -15.39 -10.29 15.36
CA SER A 79 -14.59 -9.37 14.56
C SER A 79 -14.02 -8.26 15.46
N PRO A 80 -12.90 -7.64 15.07
CA PRO A 80 -12.34 -6.53 15.82
C PRO A 80 -13.17 -5.25 15.66
N ASP A 81 -14.07 -5.01 16.61
CA ASP A 81 -14.97 -3.85 16.66
C ASP A 81 -14.24 -2.53 16.84
N CYS A 82 -13.02 -2.54 17.39
CA CYS A 82 -12.20 -1.34 17.52
C CYS A 82 -11.57 -0.86 16.21
N LEU A 83 -11.58 -1.65 15.12
CA LEU A 83 -10.84 -1.27 13.90
C LEU A 83 -11.26 0.08 13.36
N HIS A 84 -12.54 0.43 13.40
CA HIS A 84 -13.00 1.75 12.99
C HIS A 84 -12.23 2.89 13.71
N GLN A 85 -12.04 2.76 15.02
CA GLN A 85 -11.34 3.75 15.84
C GLN A 85 -9.83 3.75 15.56
N VAL A 86 -9.24 2.56 15.33
CA VAL A 86 -7.82 2.43 14.97
C VAL A 86 -7.55 3.07 13.62
N LEU A 87 -8.38 2.80 12.60
CA LEU A 87 -8.21 3.33 11.25
C LEU A 87 -8.43 4.85 11.21
N ASN A 88 -9.43 5.38 11.91
CA ASN A 88 -9.61 6.83 12.06
C ASN A 88 -8.41 7.49 12.72
N TYR A 89 -7.88 6.90 13.81
CA TYR A 89 -6.66 7.42 14.43
C TYR A 89 -5.47 7.41 13.46
N LYS A 90 -5.30 6.35 12.66
CA LYS A 90 -4.24 6.27 11.66
C LYS A 90 -4.42 7.29 10.53
N LEU A 91 -5.65 7.60 10.14
CA LEU A 91 -6.00 8.64 9.16
C LEU A 91 -5.68 10.05 9.70
N GLU A 92 -6.11 10.35 10.92
CA GLU A 92 -5.85 11.63 11.59
C GLU A 92 -4.35 11.90 11.75
N ASN A 93 -3.55 10.85 12.01
CA ASN A 93 -2.10 10.93 12.11
C ASN A 93 -1.35 10.78 10.77
N GLY A 94 -2.05 10.64 9.64
CA GLY A 94 -1.46 10.57 8.30
C GLY A 94 -0.73 9.28 7.95
N THR A 95 -0.84 8.24 8.77
CA THR A 95 -0.27 6.89 8.50
C THR A 95 -1.16 6.05 7.58
N LEU A 96 -2.42 6.47 7.41
CA LEU A 96 -3.31 6.03 6.34
C LEU A 96 -3.72 7.25 5.52
N LYS A 97 -4.05 7.01 4.25
CA LYS A 97 -4.64 8.02 3.37
C LYS A 97 -5.87 7.48 2.68
N ILE A 98 -6.77 8.37 2.35
CA ILE A 98 -7.89 8.07 1.48
C ILE A 98 -7.41 8.31 0.05
N PRO A 99 -7.72 7.45 -0.93
CA PRO A 99 -7.49 7.73 -2.34
C PRO A 99 -7.96 9.13 -2.69
N GLU A 100 -7.16 9.87 -3.45
CA GLU A 100 -7.56 11.17 -3.99
C GLU A 100 -8.75 10.96 -4.92
N MET A 101 -9.96 11.05 -4.37
CA MET A 101 -11.20 11.26 -5.12
C MET A 101 -11.41 12.76 -5.23
N ASP A 102 -11.86 13.24 -6.40
CA ASP A 102 -12.06 14.68 -6.69
C ASP A 102 -12.55 15.46 -5.47
N GLY A 103 -11.84 16.56 -5.17
CA GLY A 103 -11.64 17.17 -3.84
C GLY A 103 -12.85 17.63 -3.02
N LEU A 104 -14.07 17.32 -3.43
CA LEU A 104 -15.29 17.53 -2.66
C LEU A 104 -15.56 16.40 -1.65
N ILE A 105 -15.05 15.18 -1.89
CA ILE A 105 -15.36 14.00 -1.06
C ILE A 105 -14.33 13.78 0.05
N SER A 106 -13.10 14.30 -0.04
CA SER A 106 -12.05 14.06 0.96
C SER A 106 -12.42 14.51 2.38
N LYS A 107 -13.27 15.55 2.53
CA LYS A 107 -13.84 15.97 3.83
C LYS A 107 -15.00 15.10 4.31
N LEU A 108 -15.67 14.40 3.39
CA LEU A 108 -16.75 13.45 3.65
C LEU A 108 -16.25 12.00 3.75
N ALA A 109 -15.00 11.72 3.39
CA ALA A 109 -14.50 10.35 3.33
C ALA A 109 -14.26 9.73 4.72
N GLY A 110 -14.10 10.56 5.77
CA GLY A 110 -14.27 10.12 7.16
C GLY A 110 -15.72 9.71 7.51
N LEU A 111 -16.68 9.93 6.62
CA LEU A 111 -18.09 9.50 6.71
C LEU A 111 -18.42 8.35 5.75
N ILE A 112 -17.50 7.88 4.90
CA ILE A 112 -17.78 6.77 3.99
C ILE A 112 -17.49 5.47 4.75
N PRO A 113 -18.52 4.68 5.10
CA PRO A 113 -18.31 3.38 5.72
C PRO A 113 -17.55 2.49 4.74
N ASP A 114 -16.51 1.82 5.23
CA ASP A 114 -15.71 0.86 4.45
C ASP A 114 -14.99 1.43 3.22
N ALA A 115 -14.56 2.69 3.29
CA ALA A 115 -13.70 3.27 2.26
C ALA A 115 -12.38 2.49 2.12
N ASP A 116 -11.86 2.41 0.89
CA ASP A 116 -10.51 1.93 0.63
C ASP A 116 -9.50 2.91 1.23
N LEU A 117 -8.55 2.38 2.00
CA LEU A 117 -7.51 3.13 2.70
C LEU A 117 -6.14 2.71 2.17
N ILE A 118 -5.35 3.70 1.79
CA ILE A 118 -3.99 3.52 1.31
C ILE A 118 -3.03 3.49 2.49
N LEU A 119 -2.10 2.54 2.46
CA LEU A 119 -0.92 2.46 3.32
C LEU A 119 0.25 3.14 2.60
N PRO A 120 0.56 4.43 2.86
CA PRO A 120 1.49 5.21 2.02
C PRO A 120 2.91 4.64 2.04
N ASN A 121 3.37 4.18 3.21
CA ASN A 121 4.69 3.58 3.36
C ASN A 121 4.80 2.26 2.57
N ALA A 122 3.75 1.43 2.60
CA ALA A 122 3.71 0.20 1.82
C ALA A 122 3.66 0.49 0.32
N LEU A 123 2.86 1.48 -0.11
CA LEU A 123 2.79 1.92 -1.49
C LEU A 123 4.17 2.34 -2.01
N GLN A 124 4.85 3.23 -1.28
CA GLN A 124 6.18 3.70 -1.67
C GLN A 124 7.18 2.54 -1.77
N LYS A 125 7.28 1.73 -0.70
CA LYS A 125 8.20 0.60 -0.62
C LYS A 125 7.97 -0.40 -1.76
N PHE A 126 6.73 -0.84 -1.94
CA PHE A 126 6.43 -1.89 -2.93
C PHE A 126 6.44 -1.38 -4.36
N SER A 127 6.16 -0.10 -4.59
CA SER A 127 6.36 0.51 -5.92
C SER A 127 7.84 0.55 -6.29
N GLU A 128 8.73 0.83 -5.34
CA GLU A 128 10.18 0.80 -5.57
C GLU A 128 10.71 -0.63 -5.77
N GLU A 129 10.33 -1.57 -4.90
CA GLU A 129 10.71 -2.98 -5.01
C GLU A 129 10.23 -3.60 -6.33
N PHE A 130 9.00 -3.29 -6.76
CA PHE A 130 8.47 -3.78 -8.03
C PHE A 130 9.23 -3.23 -9.25
N ARG A 131 9.58 -1.93 -9.25
CA ARG A 131 10.40 -1.38 -10.34
C ARG A 131 11.78 -2.02 -10.40
N ARG A 132 12.38 -2.33 -9.24
CA ARG A 132 13.64 -3.07 -9.17
C ARG A 132 13.49 -4.51 -9.67
N SER A 133 12.39 -5.19 -9.35
CA SER A 133 12.15 -6.55 -9.86
C SER A 133 11.96 -6.56 -11.37
N ILE A 134 11.33 -5.54 -11.97
CA ILE A 134 11.25 -5.41 -13.43
C ILE A 134 12.65 -5.39 -14.06
N VAL A 135 13.56 -4.56 -13.55
CA VAL A 135 14.93 -4.44 -14.08
C VAL A 135 15.73 -5.74 -13.90
N SER A 136 15.49 -6.45 -12.80
CA SER A 136 16.15 -7.71 -12.47
C SER A 136 15.65 -8.89 -13.31
N ASP A 137 14.33 -8.97 -13.49
CA ASP A 137 13.65 -10.21 -13.88
C ASP A 137 13.18 -10.20 -15.35
N LEU A 138 13.00 -9.01 -15.96
CA LEU A 138 12.55 -8.89 -17.34
C LEU A 138 13.70 -8.59 -18.29
N GLU A 139 13.63 -9.17 -19.49
CA GLU A 139 14.56 -8.87 -20.58
C GLU A 139 14.14 -7.56 -21.27
N SER A 140 15.06 -6.59 -21.29
CA SER A 140 14.79 -5.29 -21.91
C SER A 140 15.06 -5.34 -23.41
N LEU A 141 14.13 -4.77 -24.19
CA LEU A 141 14.31 -4.51 -25.62
C LEU A 141 15.38 -3.44 -25.88
N SER A 142 15.59 -2.54 -24.92
CA SER A 142 16.61 -1.49 -24.97
C SER A 142 17.07 -1.17 -23.54
N PRO A 143 18.21 -1.72 -23.09
CA PRO A 143 18.70 -1.52 -21.72
C PRO A 143 18.98 -0.05 -21.36
N GLU A 144 19.38 0.77 -22.33
CA GLU A 144 19.65 2.20 -22.12
C GLU A 144 18.38 3.01 -21.84
N HIS A 145 17.26 2.59 -22.43
CA HIS A 145 15.97 3.26 -22.32
C HIS A 145 14.96 2.51 -21.45
N LEU A 146 15.35 1.36 -20.89
CA LEU A 146 14.54 0.48 -20.05
C LEU A 146 13.17 0.22 -20.68
N VAL A 147 13.20 -0.28 -21.92
CA VAL A 147 12.01 -0.62 -22.72
C VAL A 147 11.73 -2.09 -22.60
N TYR A 148 10.47 -2.45 -22.43
CA TYR A 148 10.04 -3.83 -22.20
C TYR A 148 8.69 -4.09 -22.89
N ILE A 149 8.37 -5.37 -23.08
CA ILE A 149 7.06 -5.80 -23.59
C ILE A 149 6.01 -5.56 -22.50
N TYR A 150 4.86 -5.00 -22.89
CA TYR A 150 3.80 -4.67 -21.93
C TYR A 150 3.13 -5.92 -21.31
N GLU A 151 3.00 -7.02 -22.05
CA GLU A 151 2.47 -8.29 -21.53
C GLU A 151 3.32 -8.85 -20.37
N ASP A 152 4.65 -8.75 -20.49
CA ASP A 152 5.57 -9.14 -19.42
C ASP A 152 5.40 -8.27 -18.17
N TYR A 153 5.05 -6.99 -18.35
CA TYR A 153 4.72 -6.11 -17.23
C TYR A 153 3.42 -6.52 -16.53
N GLU A 154 2.35 -6.81 -17.25
CA GLU A 154 1.09 -7.25 -16.63
C GLU A 154 1.29 -8.55 -15.84
N LYS A 155 2.08 -9.46 -16.41
CA LYS A 155 2.48 -10.70 -15.75
C LYS A 155 3.36 -10.44 -14.52
N ALA A 156 4.37 -9.58 -14.62
CA ALA A 156 5.21 -9.21 -13.50
C ALA A 156 4.40 -8.54 -12.38
N LEU A 157 3.51 -7.61 -12.72
CA LEU A 157 2.66 -6.88 -11.80
C LEU A 157 1.70 -7.81 -11.06
N SER A 158 1.05 -8.74 -11.77
CA SER A 158 0.15 -9.74 -11.18
C SER A 158 0.88 -10.77 -10.29
N ASN A 159 2.09 -11.17 -10.67
CA ASN A 159 2.94 -12.04 -9.85
C ASN A 159 3.46 -11.32 -8.60
N PHE A 160 3.77 -10.04 -8.71
CA PHE A 160 4.30 -9.25 -7.59
C PHE A 160 3.20 -8.87 -6.59
N PHE A 161 2.03 -8.43 -7.09
CA PHE A 161 0.85 -8.04 -6.32
C PHE A 161 -0.33 -9.00 -6.53
N THR A 162 -0.46 -9.96 -5.62
CA THR A 162 -1.57 -10.91 -5.62
C THR A 162 -2.92 -10.24 -5.33
N HIS A 163 -2.93 -9.20 -4.48
CA HIS A 163 -4.12 -8.42 -4.16
C HIS A 163 -4.51 -7.48 -5.31
N GLU A 164 -5.68 -7.72 -5.90
CA GLU A 164 -6.16 -7.04 -7.12
C GLU A 164 -6.29 -5.52 -6.96
N LEU A 165 -6.90 -5.03 -5.87
CA LEU A 165 -7.03 -3.59 -5.64
C LEU A 165 -5.66 -2.91 -5.45
N SER A 166 -4.73 -3.58 -4.76
CA SER A 166 -3.36 -3.08 -4.61
C SER A 166 -2.68 -2.96 -5.97
N ARG A 167 -2.88 -3.95 -6.83
CA ARG A 167 -2.32 -4.00 -8.18
C ARG A 167 -2.79 -2.81 -9.01
N SER A 168 -4.10 -2.61 -9.07
CA SER A 168 -4.70 -1.50 -9.82
C SER A 168 -4.23 -0.15 -9.29
N PHE A 169 -4.16 0.00 -7.96
CA PHE A 169 -3.74 1.24 -7.34
C PHE A 169 -2.25 1.56 -7.59
N VAL A 170 -1.38 0.55 -7.50
CA VAL A 170 0.05 0.70 -7.80
C VAL A 170 0.25 1.08 -9.27
N GLU A 171 -0.41 0.39 -10.19
CA GLU A 171 -0.32 0.72 -11.63
C GLU A 171 -0.72 2.17 -11.92
N GLN A 172 -1.89 2.60 -11.40
CA GLN A 172 -2.35 3.99 -11.54
C GLN A 172 -1.37 4.98 -10.94
N THR A 173 -0.78 4.65 -9.79
CA THR A 173 0.23 5.48 -9.13
C THR A 173 1.49 5.61 -9.99
N LEU A 174 2.00 4.48 -10.51
CA LEU A 174 3.20 4.46 -11.35
C LEU A 174 2.99 5.26 -12.65
N LEU A 175 1.79 5.21 -13.23
CA LEU A 175 1.39 6.01 -14.39
C LEU A 175 1.30 7.51 -14.04
N LYS A 176 0.58 7.84 -12.96
CA LYS A 176 0.36 9.22 -12.51
C LYS A 176 1.66 9.92 -12.14
N GLU A 177 2.58 9.22 -11.49
CA GLU A 177 3.90 9.75 -11.11
C GLU A 177 4.92 9.70 -12.27
N GLY A 178 4.56 9.14 -13.42
CA GLY A 178 5.42 9.07 -14.61
C GLY A 178 6.60 8.12 -14.44
N TYR A 179 6.49 7.11 -13.58
CA TYR A 179 7.48 6.04 -13.49
C TYR A 179 7.35 5.03 -14.62
N ILE A 180 6.14 4.86 -15.14
CA ILE A 180 5.89 4.05 -16.32
C ILE A 180 5.17 4.88 -17.37
N ARG A 181 5.54 4.67 -18.63
CA ARG A 181 4.83 5.21 -19.79
C ARG A 181 4.54 4.05 -20.72
N ILE A 182 3.29 3.91 -21.13
CA ILE A 182 2.85 2.85 -22.03
C ILE A 182 2.70 3.46 -23.42
N GLU A 183 3.26 2.80 -24.42
CA GLU A 183 3.08 3.14 -25.83
C GLU A 183 2.55 1.93 -26.58
N SER A 184 1.65 2.17 -27.53
CA SER A 184 1.06 1.12 -28.36
C SER A 184 1.21 1.48 -29.83
N SER A 185 1.77 0.56 -30.60
CA SER A 185 1.68 0.52 -32.06
C SER A 185 0.68 -0.57 -32.50
N SER A 186 0.39 -0.67 -33.80
CA SER A 186 -0.52 -1.68 -34.37
C SER A 186 -0.14 -3.11 -34.01
N ASP A 187 1.16 -3.39 -33.85
CA ASP A 187 1.68 -4.75 -33.75
C ASP A 187 2.28 -5.06 -32.38
N ILE A 188 2.69 -4.05 -31.61
CA ILE A 188 3.37 -4.24 -30.32
C ILE A 188 2.98 -3.13 -29.33
N LYS A 189 2.73 -3.53 -28.08
CA LYS A 189 2.58 -2.64 -26.92
C LYS A 189 3.80 -2.76 -26.03
N VAL A 190 4.46 -1.64 -25.77
CA VAL A 190 5.66 -1.56 -24.93
C VAL A 190 5.40 -0.64 -23.75
N PHE A 191 6.22 -0.77 -22.71
CA PHE A 191 6.30 0.24 -21.66
C PHE A 191 7.75 0.66 -21.43
N PHE A 192 7.89 1.92 -21.04
CA PHE A 192 9.14 2.55 -20.66
C PHE A 192 9.18 2.68 -19.15
N LEU A 193 10.25 2.20 -18.52
CA LEU A 193 10.45 2.32 -17.10
C LEU A 193 11.42 3.47 -16.78
N LYS A 194 10.99 4.38 -15.90
CA LYS A 194 11.86 5.40 -15.33
C LYS A 194 12.37 4.94 -13.97
N MET A 195 13.66 4.62 -13.90
CA MET A 195 14.37 4.46 -12.64
C MET A 195 14.75 5.85 -12.10
N LEU A 196 14.41 6.14 -10.85
CA LEU A 196 15.02 7.27 -10.17
C LEU A 196 16.50 6.92 -9.99
N THR A 197 17.40 7.70 -10.58
CA THR A 197 18.82 7.60 -10.25
C THR A 197 18.95 7.87 -8.75
N PHE A 198 19.29 6.84 -7.99
CA PHE A 198 19.73 7.00 -6.62
C PHE A 198 21.02 7.83 -6.70
N ASN A 199 20.94 9.13 -6.45
CA ASN A 199 22.12 9.97 -6.31
C ASN A 199 22.49 9.99 -4.82
N PRO A 200 23.47 9.19 -4.36
CA PRO A 200 23.87 9.18 -2.96
C PRO A 200 24.46 10.53 -2.49
N TYR A 201 24.66 11.51 -3.37
CA TYR A 201 25.25 12.81 -3.05
C TYR A 201 24.24 13.94 -2.78
N LEU A 202 22.93 13.71 -2.87
CA LEU A 202 21.91 14.76 -2.65
C LEU A 202 21.22 14.71 -1.27
N GLN A 203 21.92 14.26 -0.22
CA GLN A 203 21.48 14.47 1.18
C GLN A 203 21.84 15.86 1.74
N HIS A 204 22.61 16.66 1.00
CA HIS A 204 22.90 18.03 1.39
C HIS A 204 22.60 18.97 0.22
N CYS A 205 21.34 19.38 0.11
CA CYS A 205 20.93 20.75 -0.23
C CYS A 205 19.40 20.79 -0.42
N ASN A 206 18.68 21.17 0.63
CA ASN A 206 17.49 22.00 0.42
C ASN A 206 18.00 23.34 -0.13
N VAL A 207 17.39 23.84 -1.22
CA VAL A 207 17.15 25.26 -1.57
C VAL A 207 16.81 25.38 -3.09
N TYR A 208 15.56 25.73 -3.35
CA TYR A 208 15.00 26.49 -4.50
C TYR A 208 14.94 25.91 -5.92
N ALA A 209 13.69 25.85 -6.40
CA ALA A 209 13.14 26.44 -7.63
C ALA A 209 13.80 26.17 -9.00
N GLY A 210 12.97 25.75 -9.96
CA GLY A 210 13.24 26.01 -11.38
C GLY A 210 12.55 25.01 -12.29
N ALA A 211 11.46 25.42 -12.93
CA ALA A 211 10.89 24.71 -14.06
C ALA A 211 11.93 24.57 -15.18
N SER A 212 12.15 23.35 -15.66
CA SER A 212 12.81 23.12 -16.95
C SER A 212 12.02 22.09 -17.73
N LYS A 213 11.34 22.57 -18.78
CA LYS A 213 10.83 21.75 -19.89
C LYS A 213 11.98 20.92 -20.44
N ILE A 214 11.79 19.61 -20.54
CA ILE A 214 12.72 18.72 -21.26
C ILE A 214 12.01 18.27 -22.52
N GLU A 215 12.58 18.64 -23.66
CA GLU A 215 12.14 18.25 -24.99
C GLU A 215 12.33 16.74 -25.20
N THR A 216 11.28 16.06 -25.64
CA THR A 216 11.29 14.65 -26.08
C THR A 216 11.95 14.50 -27.44
N PRO A 217 12.89 13.55 -27.65
CA PRO A 217 13.29 13.16 -28.99
C PRO A 217 12.20 12.25 -29.60
N VAL A 218 11.79 12.58 -30.82
CA VAL A 218 10.98 11.70 -31.68
C VAL A 218 11.93 10.72 -32.35
N ILE A 219 11.81 9.43 -32.04
CA ILE A 219 12.55 8.39 -32.75
C ILE A 219 11.67 7.92 -33.91
N HIS A 220 12.10 8.21 -35.14
CA HIS A 220 11.52 7.61 -36.34
C HIS A 220 12.14 6.21 -36.52
N LEU A 221 11.31 5.18 -36.42
CA LEU A 221 11.67 3.84 -36.89
C LEU A 221 11.49 3.83 -38.41
N ALA A 222 12.58 3.56 -39.13
CA ALA A 222 12.62 3.36 -40.58
C ALA A 222 12.45 1.87 -40.91
#